data_AF-A0A969XMR9-F1
#
_entry.id   AF-A0A969XMR9-F1
#
_cell.length_a   1.000
_cell.length_b   1.000
_cell.length_c   1.000
_cell.angle_alpha   90.00
_cell.angle_beta   90.00
_cell.angle_gamma   90.00
#
_symmetry.space_group_name_H-M   'P 1'
#
loop_
_entity.id
_entity.type
_entity.pdbx_description
1 polymer ?
#
loop_
_entity_poly.entity_id
_entity_poly.type
_entity_poly.pdbx_seq_one_letter_code
_entity_poly.pdbx_strand_id
1 'polypeptide(L)'
;MTGAPLRVVILGLAITSSWGNGHATIYRALVRALASRGHDVLFLERDVPWYAAHRDLPNPPYGHTALYTSLDELRDRFAGAVREADLVMVGSYAPQGVAVGEWVLGT
;
A
#
# COMPACT_ATOMS: atom_id res chain seq x y z
N MET A 1 3.33 0.44 27.67
CA MET A 1 1.98 0.50 27.10
C MET A 1 2.12 0.73 25.61
N THR A 2 1.83 -0.26 24.77
CA THR A 2 1.64 -0.02 23.34
C THR A 2 0.28 0.65 23.17
N GLY A 3 0.20 1.72 22.38
CA GLY A 3 -1.08 2.38 22.08
C GLY A 3 -2.07 1.42 21.40
N ALA A 4 -3.32 1.84 21.26
CA ALA A 4 -4.33 1.06 20.55
C ALA A 4 -3.86 0.69 19.12
N PRO A 5 -4.21 -0.50 18.60
CA PRO A 5 -4.02 -0.84 17.19
C PRO A 5 -4.55 0.26 16.28
N LEU A 6 -3.82 0.54 15.20
CA LEU A 6 -4.21 1.52 14.18
C LEU A 6 -4.50 0.80 12.87
N ARG A 7 -5.40 1.36 12.06
CA ARG A 7 -5.65 0.98 10.67
C ARG A 7 -4.85 1.90 9.76
N VAL A 8 -3.86 1.33 9.08
CA VAL A 8 -2.91 2.06 8.23
C VAL A 8 -3.10 1.63 6.79
N VAL A 9 -3.35 2.58 5.90
CA VAL A 9 -3.34 2.35 4.45
C VAL A 9 -2.09 2.96 3.83
N ILE A 10 -1.38 2.19 3.02
CA ILE A 10 -0.19 2.64 2.29
C ILE A 10 -0.46 2.50 0.80
N LEU A 11 -0.41 3.60 0.05
CA LEU A 11 -0.43 3.61 -1.40
C LEU A 11 1.00 3.84 -1.90
N GLY A 12 1.67 2.78 -2.31
CA GLY A 12 3.09 2.82 -2.67
C GLY A 12 3.34 2.33 -4.10
N LEU A 13 4.63 2.32 -4.47
CA LEU A 13 5.10 1.85 -5.77
C LEU A 13 4.81 0.35 -5.95
N ALA A 14 5.71 -0.53 -5.51
CA ALA A 14 5.45 -1.96 -5.46
C ALA A 14 6.12 -2.57 -4.22
N ILE A 15 5.35 -3.37 -3.47
CA ILE A 15 5.83 -4.23 -2.39
C ILE A 15 6.05 -5.66 -2.90
N THR A 16 5.30 -6.06 -3.94
CA THR A 16 5.34 -7.44 -4.47
C THR A 16 6.53 -7.72 -5.39
N SER A 17 7.17 -6.68 -5.93
CA SER A 17 8.31 -6.78 -6.83
C SER A 17 9.46 -5.86 -6.40
N SER A 18 10.64 -6.42 -6.18
CA SER A 18 11.89 -5.68 -5.93
C SER A 18 12.70 -5.37 -7.19
N TRP A 19 12.22 -5.79 -8.37
CA TRP A 19 12.93 -5.66 -9.64
C TRP A 19 13.09 -4.20 -10.06
N GLY A 20 14.34 -3.70 -10.05
CA GLY A 20 14.63 -2.28 -10.31
C GLY A 20 13.92 -1.32 -9.34
N ASN A 21 13.45 -1.83 -8.19
CA ASN A 21 12.61 -1.12 -7.24
C ASN A 21 13.19 -1.27 -5.82
N GLY A 22 13.97 -0.28 -5.39
CA GLY A 22 14.54 -0.23 -4.04
C GLY A 22 13.49 -0.04 -2.94
N HIS A 23 12.31 0.50 -3.25
CA HIS A 23 11.26 0.76 -2.27
C HIS A 23 10.66 -0.53 -1.70
N ALA A 24 10.63 -1.62 -2.47
CA ALA A 24 10.06 -2.89 -2.03
C ALA A 24 10.66 -3.34 -0.69
N THR A 25 12.00 -3.34 -0.56
CA THR A 25 12.69 -3.74 0.67
C THR A 25 12.32 -2.86 1.86
N ILE A 26 12.18 -1.55 1.65
CA ILE A 26 11.82 -0.58 2.69
C ILE A 26 10.37 -0.78 3.12
N TYR A 27 9.44 -0.90 2.18
CA TYR A 27 8.03 -1.17 2.49
C TYR A 27 7.85 -2.50 3.20
N ARG A 28 8.54 -3.55 2.76
CA ARG A 28 8.55 -4.86 3.41
C ARG A 28 9.00 -4.75 4.87
N ALA A 29 10.07 -4.02 5.15
CA ALA A 29 10.55 -3.80 6.51
C ALA A 29 9.54 -2.98 7.35
N LEU A 30 8.96 -1.92 6.78
CA LEU A 30 7.99 -1.05 7.44
C LEU A 30 6.70 -1.81 7.79
N VAL A 31 6.07 -2.45 6.81
CA VAL A 31 4.81 -3.20 7.00
C VAL A 31 5.01 -4.31 8.01
N ARG A 32 6.12 -5.06 7.92
CA ARG A 32 6.46 -6.10 8.91
C ARG A 32 6.58 -5.52 10.32
N ALA A 33 7.24 -4.39 10.48
CA ALA A 33 7.46 -3.76 11.79
C ALA A 33 6.20 -3.13 12.39
N LEU A 34 5.27 -2.66 11.55
CA LEU A 34 3.96 -2.15 11.97
C LEU A 34 3.02 -3.31 12.35
N ALA A 35 2.94 -4.34 11.51
CA ALA A 35 2.15 -5.55 11.78
C ALA A 35 2.63 -6.25 13.07
N SER A 36 3.95 -6.35 13.30
CA SER A 36 4.50 -6.94 14.53
C SER A 36 4.18 -6.14 15.80
N ARG A 37 3.78 -4.87 15.66
CA ARG A 37 3.30 -4.02 16.76
C ARG A 37 1.79 -4.08 16.96
N GLY A 38 1.09 -4.88 16.15
CA GLY A 38 -0.36 -5.08 16.23
C GLY A 38 -1.19 -4.10 15.39
N HIS A 39 -0.59 -3.28 14.53
CA HIS A 39 -1.33 -2.43 13.60
C HIS A 39 -1.88 -3.25 12.42
N ASP A 40 -3.09 -2.90 11.97
CA ASP A 40 -3.68 -3.42 10.74
C ASP A 40 -3.17 -2.58 9.57
N VAL A 41 -2.43 -3.20 8.65
CA VAL A 41 -1.76 -2.48 7.56
C VAL A 41 -2.21 -3.03 6.22
N LEU A 42 -2.82 -2.18 5.41
CA LEU A 42 -3.19 -2.46 4.02
C LEU A 42 -2.24 -1.73 3.06
N PHE A 43 -1.50 -2.49 2.26
CA PHE A 43 -0.68 -1.98 1.18
C PHE A 43 -1.44 -2.09 -0.15
N LEU A 44 -1.65 -0.97 -0.83
CA LEU A 44 -2.27 -0.87 -2.14
C LEU A 44 -1.20 -0.61 -3.19
N GLU A 45 -1.06 -1.56 -4.12
CA GLU A 45 -0.10 -1.53 -5.22
C GLU A 45 -0.83 -1.50 -6.56
N ARG A 46 -0.38 -0.64 -7.48
CA ARG A 46 -0.90 -0.63 -8.86
C ARG A 46 -0.31 -1.81 -9.63
N ASP A 47 -1.16 -2.62 -10.23
CA ASP A 47 -0.75 -3.69 -11.14
C ASP A 47 -0.29 -3.09 -12.48
N VAL A 48 1.02 -2.98 -12.67
CA VAL A 48 1.65 -2.50 -13.91
C VAL A 48 2.51 -3.60 -14.54
N PRO A 49 2.57 -3.70 -15.89
CA PRO A 49 3.19 -4.84 -16.58
C PRO A 49 4.63 -5.15 -16.13
N TRP A 50 5.44 -4.11 -15.87
CA TRP A 50 6.85 -4.28 -15.50
C TRP A 50 7.02 -5.02 -14.17
N TYR A 51 6.27 -4.63 -13.13
CA TYR A 51 6.34 -5.30 -11.82
C TYR A 51 5.55 -6.61 -11.79
N ALA A 52 4.42 -6.67 -12.51
CA ALA A 52 3.61 -7.88 -12.60
C ALA A 52 4.40 -9.10 -13.08
N ALA A 53 5.28 -8.89 -14.07
CA ALA A 53 6.14 -9.93 -14.62
C ALA A 53 7.31 -10.34 -13.69
N HIS A 54 7.62 -9.57 -12.64
CA HIS A 54 8.80 -9.75 -11.79
C HIS A 54 8.47 -9.76 -10.28
N ARG A 55 7.31 -10.32 -9.90
CA ARG A 55 6.94 -10.44 -8.48
C ARG A 55 7.76 -11.51 -7.77
N ASP A 56 8.76 -11.08 -7.00
CA ASP A 56 9.59 -11.95 -6.15
C ASP A 56 8.92 -12.26 -4.80
N LEU A 57 7.96 -11.45 -4.36
CA LEU A 57 7.18 -11.67 -3.15
C LEU A 57 5.70 -11.31 -3.37
N PRO A 58 4.94 -12.11 -4.15
CA PRO A 58 3.56 -11.79 -4.52
C PRO A 58 2.61 -11.71 -3.32
N ASN A 59 2.87 -12.48 -2.26
CA ASN A 59 2.07 -12.50 -1.04
C ASN A 59 2.97 -12.26 0.17
N PRO A 60 3.25 -10.99 0.54
CA PRO A 60 3.98 -10.69 1.76
C PRO A 60 3.28 -11.33 2.99
N PRO A 61 3.99 -12.08 3.85
CA PRO A 61 3.38 -12.81 4.98
C PRO A 61 3.04 -11.90 6.18
N TYR A 62 2.98 -10.59 5.97
CA TYR A 62 2.71 -9.57 6.98
C TYR A 62 1.83 -8.47 6.38
N GLY A 63 0.91 -7.95 7.19
CA GLY A 63 -0.12 -7.02 6.70
C GLY A 63 -0.98 -7.63 5.60
N HIS A 64 -1.71 -6.77 4.91
CA HIS A 64 -2.53 -7.09 3.76
C HIS A 64 -1.94 -6.40 2.53
N THR A 65 -1.90 -7.10 1.41
CA THR A 65 -1.52 -6.52 0.12
C THR A 65 -2.67 -6.70 -0.85
N ALA A 66 -3.08 -5.62 -1.52
CA ALA A 66 -4.08 -5.68 -2.57
C ALA A 66 -3.61 -4.93 -3.81
N LEU A 67 -3.92 -5.53 -4.96
CA LEU A 67 -3.66 -4.95 -6.27
C LEU A 67 -4.91 -4.25 -6.80
N TYR A 68 -4.68 -3.13 -7.49
CA TYR A 68 -5.68 -2.44 -8.30
C TYR A 68 -5.11 -2.20 -9.70
N THR A 69 -5.97 -2.07 -10.70
CA THR A 69 -5.60 -1.95 -12.13
C THR A 69 -5.97 -0.60 -12.74
N SER A 70 -6.83 0.18 -12.07
CA SER A 70 -7.25 1.54 -12.47
C SER A 70 -7.48 2.47 -11.27
N LEU A 71 -7.48 3.79 -11.47
CA LEU A 71 -7.85 4.72 -10.39
C LEU A 71 -9.32 4.60 -10.02
N ASP A 72 -10.18 4.27 -10.98
CA ASP A 72 -11.60 4.04 -10.70
C ASP A 72 -11.76 2.81 -9.81
N GLU A 73 -11.05 1.72 -10.11
CA GLU A 73 -11.03 0.54 -9.26
C GLU A 73 -10.45 0.83 -7.87
N LEU A 74 -9.39 1.64 -7.79
CA LEU A 74 -8.82 2.07 -6.52
C LEU A 74 -9.88 2.78 -5.66
N ARG A 75 -10.63 3.70 -6.27
CA ARG A 75 -11.70 4.47 -5.62
C ARG A 75 -12.84 3.56 -5.19
N ASP A 76 -13.37 2.77 -6.12
CA ASP A 76 -14.56 1.94 -5.90
C ASP A 76 -14.33 0.87 -4.84
N ARG A 77 -13.17 0.19 -4.87
CA ARG A 77 -12.87 -0.93 -3.96
C ARG A 77 -12.33 -0.48 -2.62
N PHE A 78 -11.59 0.63 -2.56
CA PHE A 78 -10.80 0.97 -1.37
C PHE A 78 -11.18 2.30 -0.71
N ALA A 79 -12.18 3.04 -1.19
CA ALA A 79 -12.65 4.26 -0.52
C ALA A 79 -13.09 4.01 0.93
N GLY A 80 -13.70 2.86 1.23
CA GLY A 80 -14.04 2.50 2.62
C GLY A 80 -12.80 2.34 3.49
N ALA A 81 -11.82 1.57 3.03
CA ALA A 81 -10.57 1.36 3.76
C ALA A 81 -9.78 2.65 3.97
N VAL A 82 -9.75 3.54 2.97
CA VAL A 82 -9.10 4.85 3.08
C VAL A 82 -9.82 5.76 4.08
N ARG A 83 -11.15 5.82 4.05
CA ARG A 83 -11.95 6.65 4.96
C ARG A 83 -11.89 6.19 6.42
N GLU A 84 -11.82 4.88 6.64
CA GLU A 84 -11.78 4.28 7.98
C GLU A 84 -10.37 4.20 8.56
N ALA A 85 -9.33 4.55 7.79
CA ALA A 85 -7.96 4.49 8.24
C ALA A 85 -7.65 5.60 9.26
N ASP A 86 -6.89 5.27 10.29
CA ASP A 86 -6.32 6.26 11.20
C ASP A 86 -5.15 7.02 10.55
N LEU A 87 -4.51 6.40 9.55
CA LEU A 87 -3.39 6.95 8.79
C LEU A 87 -3.41 6.45 7.35
N VAL A 88 -3.30 7.37 6.41
CA VAL A 88 -3.05 7.07 4.99
C VAL A 88 -1.69 7.62 4.57
N MET A 89 -0.84 6.77 4.01
CA MET A 89 0.47 7.13 3.49
C MET A 89 0.46 7.06 1.96
N VAL A 90 0.72 8.17 1.29
CA VAL A 90 0.98 8.21 -0.16
C VAL A 90 2.48 8.25 -0.39
N GLY A 91 3.01 7.17 -0.94
CA GLY A 91 4.44 6.98 -1.18
C GLY A 91 4.96 7.74 -2.39
N SER A 92 6.27 8.04 -2.39
CA SER A 92 6.94 8.56 -3.58
C SER A 92 6.88 7.54 -4.73
N TYR A 93 6.78 8.03 -5.96
CA TYR A 93 6.63 7.22 -7.17
C TYR A 93 5.37 6.34 -7.21
N ALA A 94 4.39 6.52 -6.31
CA ALA A 94 3.08 5.91 -6.48
C ALA A 94 2.51 6.29 -7.87
N PRO A 95 2.08 5.32 -8.70
CA PRO A 95 1.54 5.62 -10.02
C PRO A 95 0.38 6.61 -9.94
N GLN A 96 0.44 7.67 -10.73
CA GLN A 96 -0.54 8.77 -10.70
C GLN A 96 -0.66 9.45 -9.32
N GLY A 97 0.45 9.54 -8.58
CA GLY A 97 0.49 9.97 -7.17
C GLY A 97 -0.20 11.29 -6.84
N VAL A 98 -0.21 12.28 -7.75
CA VAL A 98 -0.97 13.54 -7.54
C VAL A 98 -2.46 13.27 -7.45
N ALA A 99 -3.03 12.56 -8.43
CA ALA A 99 -4.45 12.22 -8.46
C ALA A 99 -4.84 11.27 -7.30
N VAL A 100 -3.92 10.40 -6.88
CA VAL A 100 -4.10 9.57 -5.68
C VAL A 100 -4.13 10.44 -4.42
N GLY A 101 -3.21 11.38 -4.28
CA GLY A 101 -3.16 12.30 -3.13
C GLY A 101 -4.40 13.18 -3.03
N GLU A 102 -4.84 13.77 -4.15
CA GLU A 102 -6.09 14.53 -4.22
C GLU A 102 -7.30 13.70 -3.81
N TRP A 103 -7.38 12.46 -4.30
CA TRP A 103 -8.46 11.54 -3.93
C TRP A 103 -8.43 11.19 -2.44
N VAL A 104 -7.26 10.85 -1.88
CA VAL A 104 -7.10 10.55 -0.45
C VAL A 104 -7.53 11.72 0.42
N LEU A 105 -7.17 12.95 0.05
CA LEU A 105 -7.55 14.16 0.79
C LEU A 105 -9.06 14.48 0.70
N GLY A 106 -9.74 13.98 -0.33
CA GLY A 106 -11.18 14.19 -0.53
C GLY A 106 -12.08 13.02 -0.13
N THR A 107 -11.54 11.94 0.44
CA THR A 107 -12.27 10.70 0.78
C THR A 107 -12.78 10.69 2.22
#